data_AF-A0A2E4XUF8-F1
#
_entry.id   AF-A0A2E4XUF8-F1
#
_cell.length_a   1.000
_cell.length_b   1.000
_cell.length_c   1.000
_cell.angle_alpha   90.00
_cell.angle_beta   90.00
_cell.angle_gamma   90.00
#
_symmetry.space_group_name_H-M   'P 1'
#
loop_
_entity.id
_entity.type
_entity.pdbx_description
1 polymer ?
#
loop_
_entity_poly.entity_id
_entity_poly.type
_entity_poly.pdbx_seq_one_letter_code
_entity_poly.pdbx_strand_id
1 'polypeptide(L)'
;MPDDLSANSEYGPGKFRALFDRGLDFALDRLLRRAEAQNGSLSAADIREELARFKEQPGEDTTEFFQDAWRECTFAVERLRWDQERRYPFERLMVNTFVHLLPTGDQVPIEGEHLSRRIIPGFVAAMLQMLGEELSDKYEEFCRSMVSRLKAQHGNAFNWDMVHDDPDATEVVSEVLITISHHFIDLKKRRRWLTDVINGHMGAPTAAQDVPFEDLECHMLISAMYQPLRDAMNTPEGEERITERYGRDRARMLRAVFAEITRDHRELSLGLSAQAVEAS
;
A
#
# COMPACT_ATOMS: atom_id res chain seq x y z
N MET A 1 -13.05 -25.51 -17.12
CA MET A 1 -11.83 -25.17 -17.86
C MET A 1 -11.11 -24.14 -17.02
N PRO A 2 -10.00 -24.48 -16.34
CA PRO A 2 -9.23 -23.49 -15.62
C PRO A 2 -8.48 -22.62 -16.64
N ASP A 3 -8.55 -21.30 -16.46
CA ASP A 3 -7.98 -20.29 -17.35
C ASP A 3 -6.49 -20.48 -17.60
N ASP A 4 -6.17 -20.77 -18.87
CA ASP A 4 -4.83 -20.82 -19.47
C ASP A 4 -4.15 -19.43 -19.53
N LEU A 5 -4.82 -18.39 -19.00
CA LEU A 5 -4.33 -17.01 -18.93
C LEU A 5 -3.36 -16.77 -17.75
N SER A 6 -3.23 -17.73 -16.82
CA SER A 6 -2.29 -17.59 -15.68
C SER A 6 -0.85 -17.98 -16.01
N ALA A 7 -0.64 -18.83 -17.02
CA ALA A 7 0.69 -19.33 -17.40
C ALA A 7 1.53 -18.32 -18.18
N ASN A 8 0.87 -17.36 -18.86
CA ASN A 8 1.50 -16.37 -19.74
C ASN A 8 1.48 -14.94 -19.19
N SER A 9 1.19 -14.78 -17.89
CA SER A 9 1.34 -13.46 -17.25
C SER A 9 2.81 -13.08 -17.21
N GLU A 10 3.17 -11.96 -17.84
CA GLU A 10 4.49 -11.29 -17.75
C GLU A 10 4.97 -11.07 -16.30
N TYR A 11 4.08 -11.25 -15.32
CA TYR A 11 4.31 -10.97 -13.91
C TYR A 11 3.93 -12.16 -13.00
N GLY A 12 3.57 -13.32 -13.55
CA GLY A 12 3.08 -14.50 -12.82
C GLY A 12 4.11 -15.63 -12.63
N PRO A 13 3.68 -16.89 -12.42
CA PRO A 13 4.55 -18.07 -12.25
C PRO A 13 5.61 -18.22 -13.37
N GLY A 14 5.32 -17.74 -14.58
CA GLY A 14 6.27 -17.71 -15.70
C GLY A 14 7.51 -16.85 -15.43
N LYS A 15 7.39 -15.73 -14.71
CA LYS A 15 8.54 -14.87 -14.36
C LYS A 15 9.42 -15.50 -13.28
N PHE A 16 8.80 -16.16 -12.30
CA PHE A 16 9.53 -16.96 -11.31
C PHE A 16 10.27 -18.12 -11.97
N ARG A 17 9.64 -18.79 -12.94
CA ARG A 17 10.29 -19.82 -13.74
C ARG A 17 11.47 -19.27 -14.54
N ALA A 18 11.33 -18.13 -15.20
CA ALA A 18 12.43 -17.50 -15.95
C ALA A 18 13.60 -17.06 -15.05
N LEU A 19 13.33 -16.59 -13.83
CA LEU A 19 14.36 -16.28 -12.83
C LEU A 19 15.08 -17.55 -12.35
N PHE A 20 14.33 -18.62 -12.12
CA PHE A 20 14.88 -19.92 -11.76
C PHE A 20 15.75 -20.50 -12.89
N ASP A 21 15.27 -20.44 -14.14
CA ASP A 21 16.00 -20.90 -15.31
C ASP A 21 17.33 -20.11 -15.47
N ARG A 22 17.31 -18.78 -15.33
CA ARG A 22 18.54 -17.96 -15.30
C ARG A 22 19.51 -18.36 -14.18
N GLY A 23 18.99 -18.71 -13.00
CA GLY A 23 19.81 -19.17 -11.89
C GLY A 23 20.45 -20.54 -12.16
N LEU A 24 19.74 -21.44 -12.84
CA LEU A 24 20.28 -22.72 -13.29
C LEU A 24 21.35 -22.54 -14.36
N ASP A 25 21.12 -21.65 -15.34
CA ASP A 25 22.10 -21.33 -16.38
C ASP A 25 23.37 -20.73 -15.76
N PHE A 26 23.22 -19.82 -14.79
CA PHE A 26 24.36 -19.26 -14.06
C PHE A 26 25.17 -20.34 -13.31
N ALA A 27 24.50 -21.29 -12.65
CA ALA A 27 25.16 -22.40 -11.98
C ALA A 27 25.85 -23.35 -12.98
N LEU A 28 25.21 -23.60 -14.13
CA LEU A 28 25.75 -24.42 -15.22
C LEU A 28 27.01 -23.78 -15.82
N ASP A 29 27.00 -22.47 -16.07
CA ASP A 29 28.15 -21.74 -16.60
C ASP A 29 29.38 -21.81 -15.69
N ARG A 30 29.18 -21.82 -14.37
CA ARG A 30 30.28 -22.00 -13.40
C ARG A 30 30.86 -23.40 -13.46
N LEU A 31 30.00 -24.42 -13.59
CA LEU A 31 30.44 -25.80 -13.77
C LEU A 31 31.21 -25.95 -15.10
N LEU A 32 30.72 -25.37 -16.19
CA LEU A 32 31.40 -25.42 -17.49
C LEU A 32 32.78 -24.74 -17.44
N ARG A 33 32.88 -23.53 -16.84
CA ARG A 33 34.17 -22.85 -16.64
C ARG A 33 35.15 -23.65 -15.81
N ARG A 34 34.68 -24.33 -14.76
CA ARG A 34 35.54 -25.19 -13.93
C ARG A 34 35.98 -26.45 -14.67
N ALA A 35 35.12 -27.02 -15.50
CA ALA A 35 35.46 -28.16 -16.36
C ALA A 35 36.55 -27.76 -17.37
N GLU A 36 36.42 -26.61 -18.02
CA GLU A 36 37.43 -26.08 -18.96
C GLU A 36 38.80 -25.89 -18.29
N ALA A 37 38.82 -25.36 -17.06
CA ALA A 37 40.04 -25.24 -16.26
C ALA A 37 40.67 -26.60 -15.87
N GLN A 38 39.90 -27.68 -15.90
CA GLN A 38 40.32 -29.05 -15.56
C GLN A 38 40.34 -29.98 -16.79
N ASN A 39 40.74 -29.47 -17.96
CA ASN A 39 40.84 -30.24 -19.22
C ASN A 39 39.53 -30.92 -19.66
N GLY A 40 38.39 -30.31 -19.36
CA GLY A 40 37.07 -30.78 -19.78
C GLY A 40 36.45 -31.88 -18.90
N SER A 41 37.00 -32.14 -17.71
CA SER A 41 36.46 -33.15 -16.80
C SER A 41 36.16 -32.57 -15.42
N LEU A 42 35.05 -33.02 -14.81
CA LEU A 42 34.69 -32.74 -13.42
C LEU A 42 34.32 -34.02 -12.71
N SER A 43 34.81 -34.19 -11.48
CA SER A 43 34.36 -35.28 -10.64
C SER A 43 33.02 -34.96 -9.97
N ALA A 44 32.32 -35.98 -9.49
CA ALA A 44 31.12 -35.80 -8.67
C ALA A 44 31.40 -35.02 -7.37
N ALA A 45 32.65 -34.99 -6.89
CA ALA A 45 33.04 -34.18 -5.75
C ALA A 45 33.15 -32.70 -6.14
N ASP A 46 33.74 -32.39 -7.30
CA ASP A 46 33.87 -31.01 -7.80
C ASP A 46 32.50 -30.36 -8.05
N ILE A 47 31.55 -31.12 -8.62
CA ILE A 47 30.19 -30.63 -8.87
C ILE A 47 29.49 -30.30 -7.55
N ARG A 48 29.61 -31.19 -6.54
CA ARG A 48 29.00 -30.95 -5.21
C ARG A 48 29.63 -29.76 -4.52
N GLU A 49 30.94 -29.59 -4.62
CA GLU A 49 31.65 -28.48 -4.02
C GLU A 49 31.24 -27.15 -4.67
N GLU A 50 31.17 -27.08 -6.00
CA GLU A 50 30.80 -25.84 -6.70
C GLU A 50 29.35 -25.44 -6.41
N LEU A 51 28.43 -26.42 -6.38
CA LEU A 51 27.04 -26.17 -5.97
C LEU A 51 26.92 -25.78 -4.50
N ALA A 52 27.74 -26.36 -3.61
CA ALA A 52 27.77 -25.95 -2.21
C ALA A 52 28.28 -24.52 -2.05
N ARG A 53 29.32 -24.10 -2.79
CA ARG A 53 29.78 -22.70 -2.82
C ARG A 53 28.68 -21.77 -3.31
N PHE A 54 27.99 -22.11 -4.39
CA PHE A 54 26.86 -21.32 -4.90
C PHE A 54 25.74 -21.15 -3.86
N LYS A 55 25.45 -22.18 -3.06
CA LYS A 55 24.36 -22.18 -2.07
C LYS A 55 24.74 -21.57 -0.72
N GLU A 56 25.96 -21.81 -0.25
CA GLU A 56 26.36 -21.59 1.15
C GLU A 56 27.41 -20.47 1.28
N GLN A 57 28.16 -20.17 0.22
CA GLN A 57 29.22 -19.16 0.19
C GLN A 57 29.18 -18.35 -1.11
N PRO A 58 28.09 -17.59 -1.35
CA PRO A 58 27.94 -16.84 -2.59
C PRO A 58 29.07 -15.83 -2.74
N GLY A 59 29.73 -15.85 -3.91
CA GLY A 59 30.67 -14.80 -4.31
C GLY A 59 29.93 -13.51 -4.66
N GLU A 60 30.66 -12.41 -4.85
CA GLU A 60 30.10 -11.07 -5.12
C GLU A 60 29.13 -11.06 -6.32
N ASP A 61 29.51 -11.74 -7.39
CA ASP A 61 28.75 -11.96 -8.61
C ASP A 61 27.49 -12.83 -8.41
N THR A 62 27.50 -13.74 -7.43
CA THR A 62 26.30 -14.51 -7.05
C THR A 62 25.37 -13.68 -6.18
N THR A 63 25.92 -12.87 -5.27
CA THR A 63 25.16 -11.94 -4.45
C THR A 63 24.46 -10.88 -5.30
N GLU A 64 25.15 -10.31 -6.30
CA GLU A 64 24.60 -9.33 -7.24
C GLU A 64 23.44 -9.95 -8.05
N PHE A 65 23.61 -11.17 -8.59
CA PHE A 65 22.54 -11.89 -9.26
C PHE A 65 21.28 -12.05 -8.38
N PHE A 66 21.44 -12.44 -7.11
CA PHE A 66 20.31 -12.58 -6.20
C PHE A 66 19.68 -11.24 -5.81
N GLN A 67 20.46 -10.16 -5.70
CA GLN A 67 19.94 -8.81 -5.46
C GLN A 67 19.13 -8.31 -6.65
N ASP A 68 19.57 -8.59 -7.87
CA ASP A 68 18.84 -8.26 -9.11
C ASP A 68 17.56 -9.05 -9.23
N ALA A 69 17.64 -10.37 -9.00
CA ALA A 69 16.47 -11.24 -8.96
C ALA A 69 15.46 -10.80 -7.90
N TRP A 70 15.93 -10.37 -6.73
CA TRP A 70 15.09 -9.81 -5.67
C TRP A 70 14.39 -8.53 -6.12
N ARG A 71 15.12 -7.56 -6.69
CA ARG A 71 14.54 -6.31 -7.21
C ARG A 71 13.49 -6.57 -8.28
N GLU A 72 13.77 -7.47 -9.23
CA GLU A 72 12.82 -7.85 -10.27
C GLU A 72 11.54 -8.51 -9.70
N CYS A 73 11.69 -9.37 -8.70
CA CYS A 73 10.57 -9.99 -7.98
C CYS A 73 9.73 -8.95 -7.24
N THR A 74 10.37 -8.05 -6.48
CA THR A 74 9.68 -6.97 -5.77
C THR A 74 8.88 -6.11 -6.74
N PHE A 75 9.48 -5.71 -7.86
CA PHE A 75 8.81 -4.91 -8.87
C PHE A 75 7.64 -5.65 -9.55
N ALA A 76 7.78 -6.96 -9.81
CA ALA A 76 6.69 -7.78 -10.35
C ALA A 76 5.53 -7.93 -9.35
N VAL A 77 5.83 -8.11 -8.06
CA VAL A 77 4.84 -8.17 -6.99
C VAL A 77 4.14 -6.82 -6.81
N GLU A 78 4.88 -5.70 -6.85
CA GLU A 78 4.30 -4.35 -6.81
C GLU A 78 3.40 -4.07 -8.02
N ARG A 79 3.78 -4.51 -9.22
CA ARG A 79 2.92 -4.40 -10.41
C ARG A 79 1.69 -5.29 -10.36
N LEU A 80 1.81 -6.55 -9.90
CA LEU A 80 0.66 -7.41 -9.66
C LEU A 80 -0.29 -6.79 -8.64
N ARG A 81 0.27 -6.14 -7.62
CA ARG A 81 -0.48 -5.39 -6.63
C ARG A 81 -1.15 -4.17 -7.23
N TRP A 82 -0.51 -3.42 -8.12
CA TRP A 82 -1.14 -2.32 -8.86
C TRP A 82 -2.21 -2.78 -9.86
N ASP A 83 -2.06 -3.97 -10.44
CA ASP A 83 -3.11 -4.62 -11.24
C ASP A 83 -4.26 -5.16 -10.37
N GLN A 84 -3.99 -5.58 -9.13
CA GLN A 84 -5.02 -5.88 -8.12
C GLN A 84 -5.72 -4.61 -7.61
N GLU A 85 -5.02 -3.46 -7.52
CA GLU A 85 -5.62 -2.15 -7.22
C GLU A 85 -6.57 -1.67 -8.34
N ARG A 86 -6.54 -2.30 -9.52
CA ARG A 86 -7.57 -2.15 -10.58
C ARG A 86 -8.76 -3.12 -10.39
N ARG A 87 -8.63 -4.10 -9.50
CA ARG A 87 -9.61 -5.17 -9.24
C ARG A 87 -10.52 -4.88 -8.05
N TYR A 88 -10.12 -4.02 -7.11
CA TYR A 88 -10.89 -3.69 -5.90
C TYR A 88 -11.29 -2.20 -5.86
N PRO A 89 -12.43 -1.83 -6.46
CA PRO A 89 -12.85 -0.43 -6.54
C PRO A 89 -13.05 0.24 -5.19
N PHE A 90 -13.48 -0.50 -4.15
CA PHE A 90 -13.67 0.07 -2.82
C PHE A 90 -12.33 0.50 -2.19
N GLU A 91 -11.33 -0.37 -2.21
CA GLU A 91 -10.00 -0.07 -1.69
C GLU A 91 -9.40 1.16 -2.37
N ARG A 92 -9.51 1.23 -3.70
CA ARG A 92 -9.04 2.35 -4.50
C ARG A 92 -9.73 3.65 -4.14
N LEU A 93 -11.04 3.61 -3.91
CA LEU A 93 -11.82 4.77 -3.51
C LEU A 93 -11.35 5.31 -2.14
N MET A 94 -11.03 4.40 -1.22
CA MET A 94 -10.54 4.77 0.10
C MET A 94 -9.10 5.30 0.07
N VAL A 95 -8.23 4.74 -0.78
CA VAL A 95 -6.87 5.28 -1.01
C VAL A 95 -6.92 6.68 -1.62
N ASN A 96 -7.93 6.98 -2.44
CA ASN A 96 -8.09 8.31 -3.04
C ASN A 96 -8.23 9.43 -2.00
N THR A 97 -8.65 9.13 -0.78
CA THR A 97 -8.78 10.12 0.29
C THR A 97 -7.45 10.74 0.72
N PHE A 98 -6.33 10.06 0.48
CA PHE A 98 -4.99 10.55 0.83
C PHE A 98 -3.99 10.45 -0.33
N VAL A 99 -4.44 10.14 -1.55
CA VAL A 99 -3.55 9.94 -2.72
C VAL A 99 -2.66 11.16 -2.99
N HIS A 100 -3.13 12.36 -2.65
CA HIS A 100 -2.40 13.62 -2.78
C HIS A 100 -1.17 13.72 -1.85
N LEU A 101 -1.09 12.89 -0.81
CA LEU A 101 0.09 12.78 0.05
C LEU A 101 1.12 11.78 -0.51
N LEU A 102 0.78 11.02 -1.54
CA LEU A 102 1.70 10.06 -2.14
C LEU A 102 2.54 10.76 -3.22
N PRO A 103 3.88 10.65 -3.19
CA PRO A 103 4.76 11.34 -4.14
C PRO A 103 4.45 10.88 -5.57
N THR A 104 4.32 11.73 -6.58
CA THR A 104 3.95 11.31 -7.96
C THR A 104 5.17 11.05 -8.84
N GLY A 105 5.13 9.99 -9.68
CA GLY A 105 6.21 9.67 -10.60
C GLY A 105 7.56 9.50 -9.89
N ASP A 106 8.55 10.28 -10.35
CA ASP A 106 9.93 10.29 -9.82
C ASP A 106 10.13 11.30 -8.68
N GLN A 107 9.06 11.84 -8.07
CA GLN A 107 9.20 12.73 -6.93
C GLN A 107 9.89 12.02 -5.76
N VAL A 108 10.95 12.65 -5.26
CA VAL A 108 11.63 12.22 -4.03
C VAL A 108 10.68 12.49 -2.86
N PRO A 109 10.33 11.46 -2.06
CA PRO A 109 9.52 11.64 -0.87
C PRO A 109 10.17 12.63 0.12
N ILE A 110 9.35 13.46 0.77
CA ILE A 110 9.80 14.44 1.77
C ILE A 110 9.11 14.09 3.08
N GLU A 111 9.90 13.90 4.13
CA GLU A 111 9.40 13.60 5.48
C GLU A 111 8.51 14.74 6.00
N GLY A 112 7.38 14.40 6.62
CA GLY A 112 6.38 15.37 7.08
C GLY A 112 5.51 16.03 5.98
N GLU A 113 5.79 15.79 4.70
CA GLU A 113 4.96 16.26 3.58
C GLU A 113 4.34 15.10 2.78
N HIS A 114 5.07 14.00 2.64
CA HIS A 114 4.68 12.85 1.84
C HIS A 114 4.54 11.57 2.67
N LEU A 115 3.70 10.67 2.19
CA LEU A 115 3.56 9.31 2.68
C LEU A 115 4.20 8.32 1.69
N SER A 116 4.90 7.30 2.20
CA SER A 116 5.43 6.23 1.36
C SER A 116 4.30 5.43 0.72
N ARG A 117 4.38 5.11 -0.58
CA ARG A 117 3.39 4.22 -1.25
C ARG A 117 3.30 2.83 -0.62
N ARG A 118 4.33 2.42 0.11
CA ARG A 118 4.40 1.13 0.81
C ARG A 118 3.37 1.01 1.93
N ILE A 119 2.75 2.11 2.37
CA ILE A 119 1.71 2.07 3.41
C ILE A 119 0.37 1.52 2.92
N ILE A 120 0.10 1.59 1.61
CA ILE A 120 -1.22 1.27 1.04
C ILE A 120 -1.74 -0.14 1.42
N PRO A 121 -0.96 -1.24 1.39
CA PRO A 121 -1.51 -2.55 1.73
C PRO A 121 -1.84 -2.65 3.22
N GLY A 122 -1.00 -2.07 4.08
CA GLY A 122 -1.25 -1.99 5.51
C GLY A 122 -2.45 -1.12 5.85
N PHE A 123 -2.64 -0.02 5.12
CA PHE A 123 -3.82 0.83 5.23
C PHE A 123 -5.09 0.05 4.86
N VAL A 124 -5.10 -0.62 3.70
CA VAL A 124 -6.23 -1.46 3.26
C VAL A 124 -6.53 -2.54 4.29
N ALA A 125 -5.51 -3.27 4.76
CA ALA A 125 -5.67 -4.31 5.77
C ALA A 125 -6.29 -3.75 7.08
N ALA A 126 -5.78 -2.63 7.58
CA ALA A 126 -6.29 -1.98 8.79
C ALA A 126 -7.73 -1.50 8.61
N MET A 127 -8.06 -0.93 7.46
CA MET A 127 -9.41 -0.46 7.13
C MET A 127 -10.41 -1.62 7.09
N LEU A 128 -10.08 -2.70 6.38
CA LEU A 128 -10.92 -3.89 6.30
C LEU A 128 -11.08 -4.54 7.69
N GLN A 129 -10.04 -4.53 8.52
CA GLN A 129 -10.12 -5.02 9.89
C GLN A 129 -11.04 -4.17 10.79
N MET A 130 -11.09 -2.84 10.60
CA MET A 130 -12.00 -1.95 11.32
C MET A 130 -13.45 -2.10 10.85
N LEU A 131 -13.67 -2.35 9.56
CA LEU A 131 -15.00 -2.54 9.00
C LEU A 131 -15.59 -3.92 9.27
N GLY A 132 -14.74 -4.95 9.27
CA GLY A 132 -15.17 -6.35 9.25
C GLY A 132 -15.55 -6.82 7.85
N GLU A 133 -15.61 -8.14 7.69
CA GLU A 133 -15.80 -8.83 6.40
C GLU A 133 -17.14 -8.46 5.74
N GLU A 134 -18.25 -8.54 6.48
CA GLU A 134 -19.60 -8.30 5.93
C GLU A 134 -19.75 -6.90 5.32
N LEU A 135 -19.30 -5.86 6.02
CA LEU A 135 -19.37 -4.49 5.51
C LEU A 135 -18.38 -4.26 4.37
N SER A 136 -17.19 -4.87 4.46
CA SER A 136 -16.18 -4.79 3.40
C SER A 136 -16.72 -5.36 2.08
N ASP A 137 -17.32 -6.54 2.11
CA ASP A 137 -17.92 -7.19 0.94
C ASP A 137 -19.08 -6.36 0.37
N LYS A 138 -19.94 -5.82 1.23
CA LYS A 138 -21.04 -4.94 0.83
C LYS A 138 -20.54 -3.72 0.06
N TYR A 139 -19.55 -2.99 0.60
CA TYR A 139 -19.04 -1.79 -0.06
C TYR A 139 -18.26 -2.12 -1.34
N GLU A 140 -17.55 -3.24 -1.36
CA GLU A 140 -16.88 -3.72 -2.55
C GLU A 140 -17.86 -4.08 -3.68
N GLU A 141 -18.95 -4.80 -3.37
CA GLU A 141 -20.01 -5.09 -4.34
C GLU A 141 -20.66 -3.81 -4.87
N PHE A 142 -20.96 -2.86 -3.99
CA PHE A 142 -21.50 -1.56 -4.39
C PHE A 142 -20.56 -0.81 -5.33
N CYS A 143 -19.27 -0.71 -4.98
CA CYS A 143 -18.30 0.00 -5.82
C CYS A 143 -18.06 -0.72 -7.15
N ARG A 144 -18.12 -2.06 -7.19
CA ARG A 144 -18.09 -2.84 -8.45
C ARG A 144 -19.28 -2.53 -9.33
N SER A 145 -20.48 -2.43 -8.76
CA SER A 145 -21.70 -2.07 -9.49
C SER A 145 -21.59 -0.67 -10.09
N MET A 146 -21.13 0.31 -9.30
CA MET A 146 -20.87 1.69 -9.75
C MET A 146 -19.87 1.74 -10.91
N VAL A 147 -18.71 1.07 -10.79
CA VAL A 147 -17.71 1.01 -11.86
C VAL A 147 -18.28 0.35 -13.11
N SER A 148 -19.07 -0.72 -12.96
CA SER A 148 -19.69 -1.42 -14.09
C SER A 148 -20.71 -0.53 -14.81
N ARG A 149 -21.53 0.22 -14.05
CA ARG A 149 -22.45 1.23 -14.57
C ARG A 149 -21.71 2.30 -15.37
N LEU A 150 -20.66 2.89 -14.81
CA LEU A 150 -19.87 3.95 -15.46
C LEU A 150 -19.17 3.43 -16.72
N LYS A 151 -18.61 2.22 -16.69
CA LYS A 151 -18.04 1.57 -17.88
C LYS A 151 -19.08 1.34 -18.97
N ALA A 152 -20.28 0.91 -18.62
CA ALA A 152 -21.37 0.72 -19.59
C ALA A 152 -21.84 2.05 -20.21
N GLN A 153 -21.82 3.13 -19.44
CA GLN A 153 -22.22 4.48 -19.90
C GLN A 153 -21.16 5.15 -20.78
N HIS A 154 -19.88 5.03 -20.43
CA HIS A 154 -18.80 5.78 -21.09
C HIS A 154 -17.91 4.95 -22.02
N GLY A 155 -18.01 3.62 -21.99
CA GLY A 155 -17.23 2.72 -22.84
C GLY A 155 -15.73 3.01 -22.77
N ASN A 156 -15.12 3.29 -23.93
CA ASN A 156 -13.69 3.59 -24.03
C ASN A 156 -13.28 4.94 -23.42
N ALA A 157 -14.23 5.83 -23.14
CA ALA A 157 -13.95 7.10 -22.47
C ALA A 157 -13.87 6.97 -20.94
N PHE A 158 -14.19 5.79 -20.38
CA PHE A 158 -14.10 5.54 -18.95
C PHE A 158 -12.69 5.80 -18.42
N ASN A 159 -12.61 6.59 -17.36
CA ASN A 159 -11.41 6.75 -16.54
C ASN A 159 -11.80 6.75 -15.06
N TRP A 160 -10.80 6.63 -14.18
CA TRP A 160 -11.06 6.56 -12.75
C TRP A 160 -11.53 7.87 -12.14
N ASP A 161 -11.17 9.02 -12.71
CA ASP A 161 -11.64 10.32 -12.23
C ASP A 161 -13.17 10.39 -12.26
N MET A 162 -13.80 9.78 -13.28
CA MET A 162 -15.27 9.64 -13.33
C MET A 162 -15.87 8.87 -12.15
N VAL A 163 -15.12 7.91 -11.57
CA VAL A 163 -15.56 7.18 -10.37
C VAL A 163 -15.33 8.03 -9.13
N HIS A 164 -14.20 8.72 -9.04
CA HIS A 164 -13.86 9.59 -7.92
C HIS A 164 -14.81 10.81 -7.82
N ASP A 165 -15.29 11.30 -8.97
CA ASP A 165 -16.22 12.41 -9.08
C ASP A 165 -17.71 11.99 -8.98
N ASP A 166 -18.01 10.69 -8.94
CA ASP A 166 -19.39 10.20 -8.83
C ASP A 166 -19.94 10.53 -7.41
N PRO A 167 -21.12 11.17 -7.29
CA PRO A 167 -21.72 11.47 -5.99
C PRO A 167 -21.87 10.25 -5.09
N ASP A 168 -22.21 9.08 -5.66
CA ASP A 168 -22.35 7.83 -4.92
C ASP A 168 -21.01 7.43 -4.25
N ALA A 169 -19.88 7.75 -4.90
CA ALA A 169 -18.55 7.44 -4.39
C ALA A 169 -18.23 8.30 -3.16
N THR A 170 -18.56 9.59 -3.19
CA THR A 170 -18.40 10.49 -2.03
C THR A 170 -19.25 10.02 -0.85
N GLU A 171 -20.46 9.52 -1.13
CA GLU A 171 -21.36 8.98 -0.10
C GLU A 171 -20.81 7.72 0.56
N VAL A 172 -20.28 6.78 -0.24
CA VAL A 172 -19.65 5.55 0.29
C VAL A 172 -18.46 5.87 1.18
N VAL A 173 -17.56 6.75 0.74
CA VAL A 173 -16.41 7.17 1.55
C VAL A 173 -16.89 7.77 2.87
N SER A 174 -17.89 8.65 2.83
CA SER A 174 -18.46 9.28 4.03
C SER A 174 -19.06 8.25 4.98
N GLU A 175 -19.85 7.30 4.46
CA GLU A 175 -20.49 6.24 5.26
C GLU A 175 -19.44 5.34 5.95
N VAL A 176 -18.40 4.96 5.22
CA VAL A 176 -17.29 4.14 5.73
C VAL A 176 -16.55 4.87 6.83
N LEU A 177 -16.14 6.11 6.61
CA LEU A 177 -15.41 6.92 7.61
C LEU A 177 -16.26 7.16 8.86
N ILE A 178 -17.55 7.45 8.71
CA ILE A 178 -18.49 7.60 9.83
C ILE A 178 -18.62 6.29 10.62
N THR A 179 -18.64 5.15 9.91
CA THR A 179 -18.76 3.83 10.54
C THR A 179 -17.54 3.53 11.41
N ILE A 180 -16.33 3.74 10.89
CA ILE A 180 -15.07 3.49 11.61
C ILE A 180 -14.69 4.61 12.58
N SER A 181 -15.37 5.75 12.57
CA SER A 181 -15.04 6.94 13.39
C SER A 181 -14.87 6.65 14.88
N HIS A 182 -15.67 5.75 15.43
CA HIS A 182 -15.62 5.39 16.84
C HIS A 182 -14.27 4.81 17.28
N HIS A 183 -13.48 4.23 16.35
CA HIS A 183 -12.15 3.72 16.62
C HIS A 183 -11.13 4.83 16.93
N PHE A 184 -11.41 6.07 16.56
CA PHE A 184 -10.51 7.22 16.63
C PHE A 184 -10.81 8.17 17.80
N ILE A 185 -11.69 7.78 18.73
CA ILE A 185 -11.96 8.56 19.96
C ILE A 185 -10.78 8.55 20.94
N ASP A 186 -9.98 7.48 20.94
CA ASP A 186 -8.65 7.47 21.54
C ASP A 186 -7.61 7.43 20.42
N LEU A 187 -7.39 8.59 19.82
CA LEU A 187 -6.57 8.72 18.62
C LEU A 187 -5.13 8.28 18.86
N LYS A 188 -4.56 8.59 20.02
CA LYS A 188 -3.20 8.17 20.40
C LYS A 188 -3.05 6.65 20.51
N LYS A 189 -4.02 5.96 21.11
CA LYS A 189 -4.02 4.49 21.14
C LYS A 189 -4.23 3.93 19.73
N ARG A 190 -5.14 4.52 18.95
CA ARG A 190 -5.44 4.05 17.60
C ARG A 190 -4.27 4.23 16.66
N ARG A 191 -3.53 5.33 16.76
CA ARG A 191 -2.32 5.60 15.96
C ARG A 191 -1.25 4.56 16.16
N ARG A 192 -0.96 4.19 17.41
CA ARG A 192 0.02 3.12 17.72
C ARG A 192 -0.38 1.81 17.04
N TRP A 193 -1.63 1.40 17.20
CA TRP A 193 -2.15 0.21 16.53
C TRP A 193 -2.07 0.31 15.00
N LEU A 194 -2.43 1.45 14.42
CA LEU A 194 -2.43 1.64 12.98
C LEU A 194 -1.00 1.63 12.42
N THR A 195 -0.06 2.24 13.14
CA THR A 195 1.38 2.23 12.85
C THR A 195 1.93 0.80 12.86
N ASP A 196 1.60 0.01 13.88
CA ASP A 196 2.02 -1.39 13.99
C ASP A 196 1.48 -2.22 12.82
N VAL A 197 0.19 -2.09 12.50
CA VAL A 197 -0.43 -2.82 11.38
C VAL A 197 0.20 -2.40 10.05
N ILE A 198 0.37 -1.10 9.81
CA ILE A 198 0.92 -0.60 8.54
C ILE A 198 2.37 -1.05 8.38
N ASN A 199 3.21 -0.83 9.37
CA ASN A 199 4.61 -1.25 9.33
C ASN A 199 4.76 -2.76 9.17
N GLY A 200 3.86 -3.56 9.78
CA GLY A 200 3.84 -5.02 9.60
C GLY A 200 3.55 -5.48 8.16
N HIS A 201 2.94 -4.63 7.34
CA HIS A 201 2.66 -4.90 5.91
C HIS A 201 3.62 -4.15 4.97
N MET A 202 4.46 -3.27 5.49
CA MET A 202 5.50 -2.62 4.70
C MET A 202 6.60 -3.66 4.41
N GLY A 203 6.96 -3.84 3.13
CA GLY A 203 8.06 -4.72 2.70
C GLY A 203 9.43 -4.22 3.13
N ALA A 204 10.53 -4.60 2.47
CA ALA A 204 11.79 -3.89 2.65
C ALA A 204 11.71 -2.47 2.02
N PRO A 205 12.47 -1.47 2.51
CA PRO A 205 12.63 -0.19 1.81
C PRO A 205 13.11 -0.42 0.38
N THR A 206 12.50 0.26 -0.58
CA THR A 206 12.81 0.08 -2.01
C THR A 206 13.83 1.10 -2.52
N ALA A 207 14.10 2.16 -1.75
CA ALA A 207 15.06 3.21 -2.06
C ALA A 207 15.81 3.67 -0.80
N ALA A 208 16.96 4.34 -0.99
CA ALA A 208 17.74 4.94 0.10
C ALA A 208 17.03 6.13 0.78
N GLN A 209 15.97 6.67 0.17
CA GLN A 209 15.17 7.80 0.67
C GLN A 209 13.70 7.36 0.75
N ASP A 210 13.42 6.47 1.68
CA ASP A 210 12.05 6.06 2.00
C ASP A 210 11.57 6.79 3.25
N VAL A 211 10.32 7.26 3.25
CA VAL A 211 9.74 7.95 4.42
C VAL A 211 9.24 6.88 5.39
N PRO A 212 9.71 6.87 6.65
CA PRO A 212 9.21 5.94 7.65
C PRO A 212 7.74 6.23 7.95
N PHE A 213 6.98 5.23 8.39
CA PHE A 213 5.61 5.44 8.82
C PHE A 213 5.55 5.48 10.35
N GLU A 214 5.58 6.69 10.91
CA GLU A 214 5.58 6.93 12.35
C GLU A 214 4.36 7.77 12.77
N ASP A 215 4.47 8.40 13.94
CA ASP A 215 3.40 9.16 14.57
C ASP A 215 2.92 10.34 13.70
N LEU A 216 3.84 11.03 13.01
CA LEU A 216 3.50 12.16 12.15
C LEU A 216 2.78 11.70 10.88
N GLU A 217 3.30 10.69 10.18
CA GLU A 217 2.74 10.16 8.94
C GLU A 217 1.37 9.52 9.20
N CYS A 218 1.21 8.81 10.32
CA CYS A 218 -0.08 8.25 10.68
C CYS A 218 -1.10 9.36 11.01
N HIS A 219 -0.67 10.46 11.63
CA HIS A 219 -1.52 11.63 11.84
C HIS A 219 -1.94 12.29 10.51
N MET A 220 -1.00 12.46 9.57
CA MET A 220 -1.26 13.00 8.23
C MET A 220 -2.28 12.14 7.48
N LEU A 221 -2.12 10.82 7.50
CA LEU A 221 -3.04 9.86 6.89
C LEU A 221 -4.47 10.04 7.43
N ILE A 222 -4.64 10.02 8.75
CA ILE A 222 -5.96 10.14 9.39
C ILE A 222 -6.57 11.52 9.10
N SER A 223 -5.77 12.58 9.16
CA SER A 223 -6.23 13.94 8.89
C SER A 223 -6.73 14.08 7.45
N ALA A 224 -5.98 13.55 6.47
CA ALA A 224 -6.38 13.58 5.05
C ALA A 224 -7.69 12.81 4.82
N MET A 225 -7.84 11.61 5.40
CA MET A 225 -9.06 10.82 5.28
C MET A 225 -10.31 11.58 5.73
N TYR A 226 -10.24 12.26 6.88
CA TYR A 226 -11.40 12.94 7.46
C TYR A 226 -11.60 14.38 6.98
N GLN A 227 -10.66 14.94 6.23
CA GLN A 227 -10.70 16.35 5.81
C GLN A 227 -12.01 16.74 5.10
N PRO A 228 -12.54 15.97 4.12
CA PRO A 228 -13.79 16.33 3.45
C PRO A 228 -15.00 16.37 4.40
N LEU A 229 -15.10 15.42 5.35
CA LEU A 229 -16.16 15.40 6.35
C LEU A 229 -16.03 16.56 7.35
N ARG A 230 -14.79 16.92 7.69
CA ARG A 230 -14.50 18.07 8.55
C ARG A 230 -14.95 19.37 7.89
N ASP A 231 -14.63 19.54 6.61
CA ASP A 231 -15.02 20.72 5.84
C ASP A 231 -16.54 20.84 5.70
N ALA A 232 -17.22 19.72 5.42
CA ALA A 232 -18.69 19.69 5.39
C ALA A 232 -19.30 20.11 6.75
N MET A 233 -18.80 19.54 7.85
CA MET A 233 -19.29 19.83 9.22
C MET A 233 -18.98 21.25 9.71
N ASN A 234 -18.08 21.98 9.04
CA ASN A 234 -17.78 23.39 9.34
C ASN A 234 -18.76 24.37 8.69
N THR A 235 -19.70 23.88 7.86
CA THR A 235 -20.77 24.69 7.26
C THR A 235 -22.12 24.33 7.90
N PRO A 236 -23.01 25.30 8.19
CA PRO A 236 -24.33 25.00 8.74
C PRO A 236 -25.12 24.02 7.86
N GLU A 237 -25.09 24.21 6.54
CA GLU A 237 -25.81 23.37 5.58
C GLU A 237 -25.21 21.96 5.51
N GLY A 238 -23.89 21.83 5.61
CA GLY A 238 -23.23 20.53 5.61
C GLY A 238 -23.45 19.75 6.91
N GLU A 239 -23.42 20.43 8.05
CA GLU A 239 -23.78 19.82 9.34
C GLU A 239 -25.23 19.36 9.37
N GLU A 240 -26.17 20.15 8.85
CA GLU A 240 -27.58 19.77 8.73
C GLU A 240 -27.73 18.51 7.88
N ARG A 241 -27.15 18.49 6.67
CA ARG A 241 -27.18 17.31 5.80
C ARG A 241 -26.63 16.05 6.46
N ILE A 242 -25.48 16.15 7.15
CA ILE A 242 -24.87 15.00 7.84
C ILE A 242 -25.76 14.54 9.01
N THR A 243 -26.35 15.48 9.74
CA THR A 243 -27.23 15.19 10.88
C THR A 243 -28.53 14.54 10.44
N GLU A 244 -29.14 15.02 9.36
CA GLU A 244 -30.36 14.43 8.77
C GLU A 244 -30.11 13.02 8.25
N ARG A 245 -28.99 12.82 7.55
CA ARG A 245 -28.67 11.54 6.91
C ARG A 245 -28.21 10.46 7.90
N TYR A 246 -27.30 10.81 8.80
CA TYR A 246 -26.61 9.83 9.67
C TYR A 246 -27.05 9.91 11.14
N GLY A 247 -27.86 10.89 11.49
CA GLY A 247 -28.34 11.11 12.85
C GLY A 247 -27.40 11.97 13.71
N ARG A 248 -27.99 12.61 14.72
CA ARG A 248 -27.29 13.52 15.65
C ARG A 248 -26.12 12.86 16.39
N ASP A 249 -26.25 11.59 16.75
CA ASP A 249 -25.20 10.88 17.50
C ASP A 249 -23.93 10.67 16.65
N ARG A 250 -24.10 10.38 15.36
CA ARG A 250 -22.96 10.24 14.42
C ARG A 250 -22.32 11.58 14.13
N ALA A 251 -23.11 12.63 13.94
CA ALA A 251 -22.60 13.99 13.80
C ALA A 251 -21.78 14.43 15.05
N ARG A 252 -22.26 14.09 16.25
CA ARG A 252 -21.52 14.34 17.50
C ARG A 252 -20.22 13.54 17.58
N MET A 253 -20.25 12.27 17.15
CA MET A 253 -19.07 11.41 17.10
C MET A 253 -17.99 12.00 16.17
N LEU A 254 -18.37 12.45 14.97
CA LEU A 254 -17.45 13.12 14.05
C LEU A 254 -16.80 14.35 14.68
N ARG A 255 -17.58 15.21 15.36
CA ARG A 255 -17.03 16.37 16.08
C ARG A 255 -16.02 15.97 17.15
N ALA A 256 -16.28 14.89 17.89
CA ALA A 256 -15.33 14.37 18.86
C ALA A 256 -14.03 13.90 18.20
N VAL A 257 -14.12 13.16 17.09
CA VAL A 257 -12.95 12.74 16.31
C VAL A 257 -12.15 13.94 15.78
N PHE A 258 -12.81 14.98 15.26
CA PHE A 258 -12.10 16.18 14.76
C PHE A 258 -11.40 16.96 15.89
N ALA A 259 -12.00 16.98 17.08
CA ALA A 259 -11.36 17.55 18.26
C ALA A 259 -10.10 16.76 18.65
N GLU A 260 -10.16 15.42 18.62
CA GLU A 260 -9.00 14.55 18.87
C GLU A 260 -7.92 14.73 17.80
N ILE A 261 -8.26 14.79 16.51
CA ILE A 261 -7.29 15.09 15.43
C ILE A 261 -6.63 16.46 15.69
N THR A 262 -7.40 17.48 16.05
CA THR A 262 -6.84 18.81 16.32
C THR A 262 -5.92 18.83 17.55
N ARG A 263 -6.29 18.09 18.60
CA ARG A 263 -5.48 17.95 19.81
C ARG A 263 -4.17 17.23 19.49
N ASP A 264 -4.26 16.13 18.74
CA ASP A 264 -3.14 15.29 18.37
C ASP A 264 -2.10 16.04 17.52
N HIS A 265 -2.57 16.85 16.56
CA HIS A 265 -1.70 17.74 15.78
C HIS A 265 -0.87 18.67 16.66
N ARG A 266 -1.49 19.25 17.70
CA ARG A 266 -0.80 20.14 18.65
C ARG A 266 0.22 19.40 19.50
N GLU A 267 -0.12 18.20 19.99
CA GLU A 267 0.79 17.38 20.78
C GLU A 267 2.04 17.00 19.97
N LEU A 268 1.88 16.60 18.70
CA LEU A 268 3.00 16.27 17.81
C LEU A 268 3.84 17.51 17.46
N SER A 269 3.21 18.64 17.15
CA SER A 269 3.92 19.89 16.84
C SER A 269 4.78 20.39 18.01
N LEU A 270 4.27 20.26 19.24
CA LEU A 270 5.01 20.61 20.46
C LEU A 270 6.16 19.63 20.74
N GLY A 271 5.96 18.34 20.49
CA GLY A 271 7.01 17.31 20.61
C GLY A 271 8.17 17.55 19.66
N LEU A 272 7.89 17.88 18.40
CA LEU A 272 8.90 18.23 17.39
C LEU A 272 9.67 19.49 17.78
N SER A 273 8.97 20.51 18.31
CA SER A 273 9.60 21.74 18.77
C SER A 273 10.57 21.52 19.93
N ALA A 274 10.27 20.58 20.84
CA ALA A 274 11.16 20.24 21.96
C ALA A 274 12.42 19.49 21.50
N GLN A 275 12.30 18.55 20.55
CA GLN A 275 13.43 17.80 20.01
C GLN A 275 14.40 18.68 19.19
N ALA A 276 13.88 19.68 18.46
CA ALA A 276 14.71 20.61 17.70
C ALA A 276 15.56 21.54 18.60
N VAL A 277 15.06 21.88 19.80
CA VAL A 277 15.79 22.68 20.79
C VAL A 277 16.88 21.87 21.49
N GLU A 278 16.69 20.57 21.69
CA GLU A 278 17.71 19.69 22.29
C GLU A 278 18.81 19.28 21.30
N ALA A 279 18.55 19.37 20.00
CA ALA A 279 19.53 19.06 18.93
C ALA A 279 20.37 20.27 18.46
N SER A 280 20.09 21.48 18.98
CA SER A 280 20.80 22.73 18.67
C SER A 280 21.73 23.17 19.80
#